data_AF-A0A1I2CKL3-F1
#
_entry.id   AF-A0A1I2CKL3-F1
#
_cell.length_a   1.000
_cell.length_b   1.000
_cell.length_c   1.000
_cell.angle_alpha   90.00
_cell.angle_beta   90.00
_cell.angle_gamma   90.00
#
_symmetry.space_group_name_H-M   'P 1'
#
loop_
_entity.id
_entity.type
_entity.pdbx_description
1 polymer ?
#
loop_
_entity_poly.entity_id
_entity_poly.type
_entity_poly.pdbx_seq_one_letter_code
_entity_poly.pdbx_strand_id
1 'polypeptide(L)'
;MLASADHGGVDQEDFDRLCRRVYSEVRAGALEYPDMFDLATAVLEVKPSDRDAAELATLSLDGVAVNWPRMMELGDAVLATACFELGLSEEPAQMAGLDDAMRLVNRDLSATGLPGCRLRFMDFDPDLDENRFVETWDGEFGTGSGVPSIAVADPVSALVAVAEDAQDAVMHTIWTAWPVCPAHRLGAHARRYREAAVWWCTGDGGHVAASVGHLPPGASRV
;
A
#
# COMPACT_ATOMS: atom_id res chain seq x y z
N MET A 1 -7.32 34.08 2.28
CA MET A 1 -6.88 34.61 0.98
C MET A 1 -5.50 35.21 1.15
N LEU A 2 -4.50 34.34 1.23
CA LEU A 2 -3.08 34.69 1.22
C LEU A 2 -2.51 34.10 -0.07
N ALA A 3 -1.82 34.94 -0.81
CA ALA A 3 -1.33 34.67 -2.14
C ALA A 3 -0.33 33.50 -2.15
N SER A 4 -0.53 32.55 -3.07
CA SER A 4 0.49 31.61 -3.50
C SER A 4 1.72 32.39 -3.93
N ALA A 5 2.80 32.24 -3.17
CA ALA A 5 4.13 32.53 -3.66
C ALA A 5 4.54 31.34 -4.54
N ASP A 6 4.52 31.57 -5.85
CA ASP A 6 5.14 30.77 -6.88
C ASP A 6 6.62 30.52 -6.52
N HIS A 7 6.91 29.35 -5.94
CA HIS A 7 8.27 28.86 -5.73
C HIS A 7 8.50 27.86 -6.85
N GLY A 8 9.43 28.15 -7.76
CA GLY A 8 9.88 27.22 -8.81
C GLY A 8 10.68 26.05 -8.24
N GLY A 9 10.10 25.34 -7.27
CA GLY A 9 10.53 24.01 -6.88
C GLY A 9 9.90 22.98 -7.82
N VAL A 10 10.56 21.83 -7.97
CA VAL A 10 10.01 20.67 -8.67
C VAL A 10 8.61 20.40 -8.12
N ASP A 11 7.64 20.18 -9.01
CA ASP A 11 6.30 19.77 -8.62
C ASP A 11 6.40 18.49 -7.77
N GLN A 12 5.64 18.39 -6.68
CA GLN A 12 5.73 17.26 -5.77
C GLN A 12 5.48 15.94 -6.51
N GLU A 13 4.55 15.96 -7.48
CA GLU A 13 4.22 14.83 -8.34
C GLU A 13 5.40 14.42 -9.25
N ASP A 14 6.10 15.40 -9.84
CA ASP A 14 7.28 15.14 -10.68
C ASP A 14 8.45 14.62 -9.84
N PHE A 15 8.62 15.12 -8.61
CA PHE A 15 9.63 14.64 -7.68
C PHE A 15 9.37 13.18 -7.25
N ASP A 16 8.13 12.83 -6.94
CA ASP A 16 7.75 11.47 -6.58
C ASP A 16 7.93 10.51 -7.77
N ARG A 17 7.62 10.95 -9.00
CA ARG A 17 7.87 10.18 -10.23
C ARG A 17 9.37 9.91 -10.44
N LEU A 18 10.21 10.90 -10.18
CA LEU A 18 11.67 10.75 -10.25
C LEU A 18 12.18 9.76 -9.20
N CYS A 19 11.68 9.85 -7.96
CA CYS A 19 12.05 8.92 -6.88
C CYS A 19 11.68 7.46 -7.24
N ARG A 20 10.48 7.20 -7.78
CA ARG A 20 10.07 5.84 -8.23
C ARG A 20 10.98 5.28 -9.31
N ARG A 21 11.39 6.12 -10.26
CA ARG A 21 12.26 5.72 -11.36
C ARG A 21 13.64 5.34 -10.84
N VAL A 22 14.26 6.21 -10.05
CA VAL A 22 15.57 5.96 -9.44
C VAL A 22 15.54 4.73 -8.55
N TYR A 23 14.49 4.55 -7.73
CA TYR A 23 14.31 3.35 -6.94
C TYR A 23 14.33 2.08 -7.81
N SER A 24 13.57 2.08 -8.90
CA SER A 24 13.50 0.94 -9.83
C SER A 24 14.85 0.63 -10.48
N GLU A 25 15.59 1.67 -10.88
CA GLU A 25 16.92 1.54 -11.48
C GLU A 25 17.95 0.99 -10.51
N VAL A 26 17.98 1.49 -9.27
CA VAL A 26 18.85 1.00 -8.19
C VAL A 26 18.58 -0.49 -7.93
N ARG A 27 17.31 -0.90 -7.88
CA ARG A 27 16.93 -2.32 -7.69
C ARG A 27 17.25 -3.20 -8.89
N ALA A 28 17.12 -2.68 -10.11
CA ALA A 28 17.46 -3.40 -11.33
C ALA A 28 18.97 -3.45 -11.61
N GLY A 29 19.77 -2.63 -10.92
CA GLY A 29 21.19 -2.43 -11.23
C GLY A 29 21.42 -1.76 -12.59
N ALA A 30 20.44 -0.98 -13.06
CA ALA A 30 20.40 -0.35 -14.38
C ALA A 30 20.30 1.17 -14.24
N LEU A 31 21.28 1.76 -13.56
CA LEU A 31 21.31 3.19 -13.22
C LEU A 31 21.46 4.09 -14.46
N GLU A 32 20.61 5.11 -14.54
CA GLU A 32 20.77 6.23 -15.47
C GLU A 32 21.37 7.44 -14.73
N TYR A 33 22.53 7.91 -15.20
CA TYR A 33 23.23 9.05 -14.60
C TYR A 33 22.36 10.33 -14.50
N PRO A 34 21.53 10.68 -15.50
CA PRO A 34 20.65 11.85 -15.40
C PRO A 34 19.64 11.76 -14.27
N ASP A 35 18.95 10.63 -14.11
CA ASP A 35 17.92 10.48 -13.08
C ASP A 35 18.53 10.55 -11.66
N MET A 36 19.74 9.99 -11.48
CA MET A 36 20.50 10.09 -10.22
C MET A 36 20.95 11.52 -9.92
N PHE A 37 21.35 12.29 -10.95
CA PHE A 37 21.71 13.70 -10.79
C PHE A 37 20.51 14.57 -10.44
N ASP A 38 19.38 14.34 -11.11
CA ASP A 38 18.15 15.07 -10.89
C ASP A 38 17.61 14.81 -9.47
N LEU A 39 17.64 13.56 -8.99
CA LEU A 39 17.23 13.22 -7.63
C LEU A 39 18.11 13.94 -6.60
N ALA A 40 19.43 13.86 -6.78
CA ALA A 40 20.38 14.51 -5.89
C ALA A 40 20.17 16.03 -5.83
N THR A 41 19.95 16.66 -6.99
CA THR A 41 19.72 18.11 -7.09
C THR A 41 18.42 18.51 -6.41
N ALA A 42 17.33 17.78 -6.65
CA ALA A 42 16.05 18.04 -6.02
C ALA A 42 16.11 17.91 -4.49
N VAL A 43 16.84 16.92 -3.95
CA VAL A 43 17.07 16.82 -2.50
C VAL A 43 17.92 18.00 -1.99
N LEU A 44 18.96 18.42 -2.72
CA LEU A 44 19.80 19.56 -2.34
C LEU A 44 19.07 20.90 -2.37
N GLU A 45 18.05 21.07 -3.21
CA GLU A 45 17.21 22.28 -3.20
C GLU A 45 16.50 22.45 -1.84
N VAL A 46 16.06 21.35 -1.24
CA VAL A 46 15.38 21.34 0.07
C VAL A 46 16.37 21.22 1.23
N LYS A 47 17.46 20.46 1.06
CA LYS A 47 18.49 20.17 2.06
C LYS A 47 19.90 20.41 1.49
N PRO A 48 20.35 21.67 1.34
CA PRO A 48 21.63 21.99 0.68
C PRO A 48 22.88 21.43 1.36
N SER A 49 22.78 21.00 2.63
CA SER A 49 23.88 20.43 3.40
C SER A 49 23.92 18.91 3.38
N ASP A 50 23.03 18.25 2.64
CA ASP A 50 23.02 16.80 2.54
C ASP A 50 24.26 16.30 1.80
N ARG A 51 25.08 15.51 2.51
CA ARG A 51 26.40 15.08 2.00
C ARG A 51 26.28 13.97 0.98
N ASP A 52 25.31 13.07 1.16
CA ASP A 52 25.12 11.93 0.28
C ASP A 52 24.53 12.41 -1.05
N ALA A 53 23.61 13.37 -1.02
CA ALA A 53 23.10 14.02 -2.23
C ALA A 53 24.20 14.81 -2.98
N ALA A 54 25.05 15.56 -2.27
CA ALA A 54 26.17 16.28 -2.91
C ALA A 54 27.20 15.34 -3.56
N GLU A 55 27.53 14.23 -2.91
CA GLU A 55 28.41 13.20 -3.47
C GLU A 55 27.76 12.53 -4.68
N LEU A 56 26.46 12.19 -4.58
CA LEU A 56 25.72 11.57 -5.68
C LEU A 56 25.68 12.45 -6.92
N ALA A 57 25.35 13.74 -6.77
CA ALA A 57 25.37 14.71 -7.88
C ALA A 57 26.74 14.78 -8.56
N THR A 58 27.82 14.77 -7.77
CA THR A 58 29.20 14.81 -8.29
C THR A 58 29.52 13.56 -9.10
N LEU A 59 29.25 12.37 -8.55
CA LEU A 59 29.53 11.11 -9.22
C LEU A 59 28.67 10.93 -10.49
N SER A 60 27.43 11.42 -10.48
CA SER A 60 26.55 11.40 -11.65
C SER A 60 27.08 12.24 -12.81
N LEU A 61 27.70 13.39 -12.52
CA LEU A 61 28.34 14.24 -13.55
C LEU A 61 29.60 13.60 -14.15
N ASP A 62 30.39 12.91 -13.32
CA ASP A 62 31.63 12.26 -13.76
C ASP A 62 31.35 11.09 -14.73
N GLY A 63 30.18 10.45 -14.62
CA GLY A 63 29.72 9.43 -15.58
C GLY A 63 30.58 8.17 -15.65
N VAL A 64 31.41 7.92 -14.63
CA VAL A 64 32.38 6.81 -14.65
C VAL A 64 31.78 5.56 -14.03
N ALA A 65 31.65 4.49 -14.84
CA ALA A 65 31.06 3.22 -14.43
C ALA A 65 31.73 2.54 -13.22
N VAL A 66 32.99 2.85 -12.91
CA VAL A 66 33.66 2.34 -11.70
C VAL A 66 33.00 2.81 -10.41
N ASN A 67 32.27 3.92 -10.45
CA ASN A 67 31.56 4.50 -9.31
C ASN A 67 30.17 3.87 -9.11
N TRP A 68 29.70 2.99 -9.99
CA TRP A 68 28.36 2.40 -9.94
C TRP A 68 27.98 1.79 -8.59
N PRO A 69 28.82 0.97 -7.93
CA PRO A 69 28.46 0.43 -6.61
C PRO A 69 28.21 1.52 -5.58
N ARG A 70 29.05 2.57 -5.58
CA ARG A 70 28.92 3.71 -4.68
C ARG A 70 27.69 4.57 -5.01
N MET A 71 27.38 4.75 -6.29
CA MET A 71 26.19 5.46 -6.73
C MET A 71 24.90 4.74 -6.34
N MET A 72 24.86 3.40 -6.39
CA MET A 72 23.70 2.64 -5.89
C MET A 72 23.50 2.84 -4.39
N GLU A 73 24.58 2.73 -3.60
CA GLU A 73 24.53 2.98 -2.15
C GLU A 73 24.02 4.40 -1.82
N LEU A 74 24.52 5.40 -2.56
CA LEU A 74 24.10 6.79 -2.39
C LEU A 74 22.67 7.02 -2.88
N GLY A 75 22.23 6.34 -3.94
CA GLY A 75 20.85 6.37 -4.41
C GLY A 75 19.87 5.92 -3.33
N ASP A 76 20.13 4.78 -2.71
CA ASP A 76 19.33 4.28 -1.58
C ASP A 76 19.31 5.27 -0.41
N ALA A 77 20.47 5.86 -0.07
CA ALA A 77 20.58 6.83 1.02
C ALA A 77 19.81 8.14 0.74
N VAL A 78 19.90 8.65 -0.49
CA VAL A 78 19.23 9.88 -0.92
C VAL A 78 17.72 9.68 -1.03
N LEU A 79 17.26 8.53 -1.53
CA LEU A 79 15.84 8.15 -1.52
C LEU A 79 15.28 8.09 -0.10
N ALA A 80 16.02 7.53 0.86
CA ALA A 80 15.61 7.53 2.26
C ALA A 80 15.49 8.96 2.85
N THR A 81 16.37 9.87 2.43
CA THR A 81 16.34 11.28 2.82
C THR A 81 15.19 12.07 2.17
N ALA A 82 14.79 11.68 0.97
CA ALA A 82 13.69 12.29 0.21
C ALA A 82 12.32 12.10 0.89
N CYS A 83 12.21 11.17 1.86
CA CYS A 83 10.95 10.80 2.51
C CYS A 83 9.85 10.40 1.52
N PHE A 84 10.23 9.95 0.33
CA PHE A 84 9.31 9.42 -0.69
C PHE A 84 8.76 8.06 -0.22
N GLU A 85 7.44 7.88 -0.25
CA GLU A 85 6.78 6.63 0.11
C GLU A 85 6.67 5.72 -1.13
N LEU A 86 7.21 4.50 -1.02
CA LEU A 86 7.08 3.51 -2.09
C LEU A 86 5.64 2.97 -2.13
N GLY A 87 5.08 2.92 -3.34
CA GLY A 87 3.81 2.28 -3.61
C GLY A 87 3.90 0.75 -3.49
N LEU A 88 2.74 0.10 -3.55
CA LEU A 88 2.63 -1.36 -3.51
C LEU A 88 3.10 -2.05 -4.81
N SER A 89 3.31 -1.30 -5.89
CA SER A 89 3.78 -1.83 -7.18
C SER A 89 5.26 -2.17 -7.16
N GLU A 90 6.03 -1.49 -6.31
CA GLU A 90 7.50 -1.49 -6.34
C GLU A 90 8.12 -2.58 -5.46
N GLU A 91 7.35 -3.19 -4.54
CA GLU A 91 7.86 -4.12 -3.52
C GLU A 91 7.17 -5.50 -3.56
N PRO A 92 7.77 -6.51 -4.22
CA PRO A 92 7.20 -7.85 -4.33
C PRO A 92 6.94 -8.55 -2.99
N ALA A 93 7.74 -8.25 -1.96
CA ALA A 93 7.55 -8.80 -0.62
C ALA A 93 6.30 -8.21 0.06
N GLN A 94 6.02 -6.93 -0.17
CA GLN A 94 4.80 -6.30 0.32
C GLN A 94 3.57 -6.88 -0.36
N MET A 95 3.67 -7.14 -1.68
CA MET A 95 2.62 -7.84 -2.43
C MET A 95 2.32 -9.23 -1.86
N ALA A 96 3.37 -10.01 -1.53
CA ALA A 96 3.19 -11.32 -0.91
C ALA A 96 2.47 -11.23 0.45
N GLY A 97 2.73 -10.21 1.25
CA GLY A 97 2.02 -9.97 2.51
C GLY A 97 0.52 -9.70 2.31
N LEU A 98 0.18 -8.92 1.27
CA LEU A 98 -1.21 -8.66 0.91
C LEU A 98 -1.91 -9.91 0.35
N ASP A 99 -1.22 -10.72 -0.45
CA ASP A 99 -1.75 -11.99 -0.93
C ASP A 99 -2.01 -12.96 0.22
N ASP A 100 -1.13 -13.03 1.22
CA ASP A 100 -1.32 -13.82 2.43
C ASP A 100 -2.55 -13.37 3.21
N ALA A 101 -2.73 -12.06 3.36
CA ALA A 101 -3.92 -11.49 3.99
C ALA A 101 -5.20 -11.83 3.19
N MET A 102 -5.15 -11.69 1.87
CA MET A 102 -6.26 -12.02 0.96
C MET A 102 -6.64 -13.50 1.06
N ARG A 103 -5.67 -14.41 1.19
CA ARG A 103 -5.93 -15.84 1.42
C ARG A 103 -6.69 -16.12 2.71
N LEU A 104 -6.45 -15.35 3.77
CA LEU A 104 -7.17 -15.50 5.05
C LEU A 104 -8.61 -14.99 4.92
N VAL A 105 -8.82 -13.81 4.33
CA VAL A 105 -10.16 -13.26 4.10
C VAL A 105 -11.00 -14.18 3.20
N ASN A 106 -10.40 -14.70 2.13
CA ASN A 106 -11.06 -15.66 1.24
C ASN A 106 -11.49 -16.97 1.93
N ARG A 107 -10.78 -17.37 3.00
CA ARG A 107 -11.18 -18.52 3.80
C ARG A 107 -12.48 -18.23 4.56
N ASP A 108 -12.62 -17.04 5.14
CA ASP A 108 -13.84 -16.63 5.83
C ASP A 108 -15.02 -16.50 4.85
N LEU A 109 -14.76 -15.93 3.68
CA LEU A 109 -15.75 -15.81 2.61
C LEU A 109 -16.24 -17.20 2.17
N SER A 110 -15.32 -18.14 1.97
CA SER A 110 -15.64 -19.54 1.66
C SER A 110 -16.47 -20.21 2.75
N ALA A 111 -16.24 -19.88 4.03
CA ALA A 111 -17.03 -20.41 5.15
C ALA A 111 -18.50 -19.95 5.13
N THR A 112 -18.79 -18.85 4.42
CA THR A 112 -20.15 -18.35 4.17
C THR A 112 -20.80 -18.91 2.92
N GLY A 113 -20.08 -19.69 2.10
CA GLY A 113 -20.56 -20.22 0.84
C GLY A 113 -20.51 -19.23 -0.33
N LEU A 114 -19.94 -18.05 -0.11
CA LEU A 114 -19.68 -17.07 -1.16
C LEU A 114 -18.37 -17.42 -1.90
N PRO A 115 -18.25 -17.11 -3.21
CA PRO A 115 -17.00 -17.26 -3.96
C PRO A 115 -15.91 -16.32 -3.45
N GLY A 116 -14.66 -16.56 -3.84
CA GLY A 116 -13.52 -15.73 -3.43
C GLY A 116 -13.44 -14.35 -4.11
N CYS A 117 -12.59 -13.49 -3.55
CA CYS A 117 -12.16 -12.19 -4.06
C CYS A 117 -10.69 -12.23 -4.54
N ARG A 118 -10.26 -11.17 -5.23
CA ARG A 118 -8.86 -10.97 -5.64
C ARG A 118 -8.44 -9.50 -5.47
N LEU A 119 -7.14 -9.27 -5.33
CA LEU A 119 -6.56 -7.93 -5.33
C LEU A 119 -6.37 -7.45 -6.78
N ARG A 120 -6.72 -6.20 -7.05
CA ARG A 120 -6.38 -5.50 -8.29
C ARG A 120 -5.91 -4.09 -8.00
N PHE A 121 -5.11 -3.54 -8.90
CA PHE A 121 -5.03 -2.09 -9.00
C PHE A 121 -6.28 -1.58 -9.69
N MET A 122 -6.78 -0.44 -9.27
CA MET A 122 -7.74 0.28 -10.11
C MET A 122 -6.96 1.08 -11.15
N ASP A 123 -7.39 1.03 -12.40
CA ASP A 123 -6.82 1.82 -13.49
C ASP A 123 -7.29 3.29 -13.46
N PHE A 124 -7.83 3.77 -12.33
CA PHE A 124 -8.15 5.19 -12.18
C PHE A 124 -6.83 5.91 -11.91
N ASP A 125 -6.34 6.57 -12.96
CA ASP A 125 -5.12 7.37 -12.98
C ASP A 125 -3.95 6.76 -12.16
N PRO A 126 -3.00 6.06 -12.80
CA PRO A 126 -1.88 5.40 -12.11
C PRO A 126 -1.03 6.35 -11.25
N ASP A 127 -1.23 7.67 -11.39
CA ASP A 127 -0.55 8.71 -10.62
C ASP A 127 -1.34 9.18 -9.37
N LEU A 128 -2.59 8.72 -9.14
CA LEU A 128 -3.44 9.16 -8.01
C LEU A 128 -3.85 8.06 -7.01
N ASP A 129 -3.90 6.79 -7.43
CA ASP A 129 -4.33 5.68 -6.58
C ASP A 129 -3.21 4.63 -6.40
N GLU A 130 -2.35 4.83 -5.41
CA GLU A 130 -1.33 3.85 -4.98
C GLU A 130 -1.93 2.65 -4.23
N ASN A 131 -3.23 2.69 -3.96
CA ASN A 131 -3.95 1.71 -3.17
C ASN A 131 -4.35 0.51 -4.02
N ARG A 132 -4.32 -0.67 -3.40
CA ARG A 132 -4.87 -1.89 -3.98
C ARG A 132 -6.32 -2.04 -3.58
N PHE A 133 -7.17 -2.39 -4.52
CA PHE A 133 -8.58 -2.63 -4.25
C PHE A 133 -8.87 -4.12 -4.31
N VAL A 134 -9.77 -4.56 -3.45
CA VAL A 134 -10.35 -5.89 -3.47
C VAL A 134 -11.54 -5.85 -4.42
N GLU A 135 -11.54 -6.75 -5.39
CA GLU A 135 -12.70 -7.02 -6.21
C GLU A 135 -13.26 -8.42 -5.92
N THR A 136 -14.57 -8.54 -6.00
CA THR A 136 -15.29 -9.81 -5.91
C THR A 136 -15.19 -10.61 -7.20
N TRP A 137 -15.69 -11.84 -7.18
CA TRP A 137 -15.69 -12.77 -8.31
C TRP A 137 -16.45 -12.27 -9.55
N ASP A 138 -17.37 -11.33 -9.39
CA ASP A 138 -18.12 -10.67 -10.47
C ASP A 138 -17.50 -9.33 -10.90
N GLY A 139 -16.33 -8.98 -10.35
CA GLY A 139 -15.57 -7.78 -10.72
C GLY A 139 -16.05 -6.49 -10.07
N GLU A 140 -17.02 -6.59 -9.15
CA GLU A 140 -17.48 -5.49 -8.32
C GLU A 140 -16.45 -5.15 -7.25
N PHE A 141 -16.45 -3.90 -6.82
CA PHE A 141 -15.57 -3.36 -5.80
C PHE A 141 -16.38 -2.43 -4.90
N GLY A 142 -15.82 -2.16 -3.73
CA GLY A 142 -16.42 -1.27 -2.75
C GLY A 142 -16.41 0.22 -3.17
N THR A 143 -16.91 1.06 -2.28
CA THR A 143 -16.68 2.52 -2.27
C THR A 143 -15.57 2.96 -1.31
N GLY A 144 -14.92 2.00 -0.65
CA GLY A 144 -13.75 2.24 0.20
C GLY A 144 -12.58 2.86 -0.56
N SER A 145 -11.58 3.30 0.20
CA SER A 145 -10.38 3.93 -0.33
C SER A 145 -9.31 2.93 -0.77
N GLY A 146 -9.58 1.62 -0.72
CA GLY A 146 -8.57 0.59 -0.99
C GLY A 146 -7.63 0.33 0.19
N VAL A 147 -6.68 -0.57 -0.05
CA VAL A 147 -5.62 -0.99 0.86
C VAL A 147 -4.37 -0.14 0.62
N PRO A 148 -3.97 0.72 1.57
CA PRO A 148 -2.83 1.61 1.40
C PRO A 148 -1.49 0.89 1.60
N SER A 149 -0.45 1.39 0.93
CA SER A 149 0.93 0.86 1.01
C SER A 149 1.45 0.77 2.44
N ILE A 150 1.20 1.81 3.24
CA ILE A 150 1.60 1.88 4.65
C ILE A 150 1.02 0.74 5.51
N ALA A 151 -0.13 0.17 5.14
CA ALA A 151 -0.72 -0.94 5.88
C ALA A 151 0.18 -2.18 5.87
N VAL A 152 1.07 -2.31 4.87
CA VAL A 152 1.92 -3.50 4.69
C VAL A 152 3.15 -3.51 5.61
N ALA A 153 3.46 -2.38 6.26
CA ALA A 153 4.53 -2.32 7.24
C ALA A 153 4.29 -3.24 8.46
N ASP A 154 3.04 -3.58 8.75
CA ASP A 154 2.65 -4.47 9.85
C ASP A 154 1.65 -5.53 9.36
N PRO A 155 1.93 -6.84 9.52
CA PRO A 155 1.06 -7.89 9.00
C PRO A 155 -0.39 -7.86 9.52
N VAL A 156 -0.60 -7.36 10.74
CA VAL A 156 -1.94 -7.26 11.33
C VAL A 156 -2.72 -6.10 10.71
N SER A 157 -2.07 -4.95 10.51
CA SER A 157 -2.64 -3.80 9.82
C SER A 157 -2.95 -4.13 8.36
N ALA A 158 -2.04 -4.84 7.67
CA ALA A 158 -2.28 -5.34 6.31
C ALA A 158 -3.52 -6.22 6.24
N LEU A 159 -3.65 -7.18 7.18
CA LEU A 159 -4.81 -8.06 7.24
C LEU A 159 -6.11 -7.32 7.56
N VAL A 160 -6.08 -6.32 8.45
CA VAL A 160 -7.26 -5.49 8.73
C VAL A 160 -7.67 -4.70 7.49
N ALA A 161 -6.72 -4.03 6.81
CA ALA A 161 -7.02 -3.23 5.63
C ALA A 161 -7.60 -4.07 4.49
N VAL A 162 -7.00 -5.24 4.20
CA VAL A 162 -7.55 -6.17 3.19
C VAL A 162 -8.93 -6.69 3.59
N ALA A 163 -9.16 -6.97 4.88
CA ALA A 163 -10.45 -7.44 5.36
C ALA A 163 -11.55 -6.37 5.31
N GLU A 164 -11.22 -5.11 5.60
CA GLU A 164 -12.14 -3.97 5.49
C GLU A 164 -12.53 -3.72 4.02
N ASP A 165 -11.56 -3.68 3.11
CA ASP A 165 -11.83 -3.41 1.70
C ASP A 165 -12.57 -4.57 1.03
N ALA A 166 -12.23 -5.81 1.37
CA ALA A 166 -12.99 -7.00 0.95
C ALA A 166 -14.41 -7.00 1.51
N GLN A 167 -14.59 -6.56 2.75
CA GLN A 167 -15.92 -6.45 3.37
C GLN A 167 -16.81 -5.49 2.57
N ASP A 168 -16.27 -4.33 2.23
CA ASP A 168 -17.01 -3.32 1.47
C ASP A 168 -17.39 -3.84 0.08
N ALA A 169 -16.44 -4.43 -0.64
CA ALA A 169 -16.67 -5.04 -1.95
C ALA A 169 -17.74 -6.16 -1.90
N VAL A 170 -17.64 -7.09 -0.93
CA VAL A 170 -18.62 -8.17 -0.77
C VAL A 170 -20.00 -7.62 -0.44
N MET A 171 -20.09 -6.67 0.50
CA MET A 171 -21.37 -6.05 0.90
C MET A 171 -22.02 -5.29 -0.26
N HIS A 172 -21.23 -4.67 -1.13
CA HIS A 172 -21.68 -4.05 -2.37
C HIS A 172 -22.26 -5.07 -3.37
N THR A 173 -21.62 -6.23 -3.52
CA THR A 173 -22.10 -7.31 -4.39
C THR A 173 -23.40 -7.95 -3.89
N ILE A 174 -23.44 -8.31 -2.60
CA ILE A 174 -24.57 -9.09 -2.06
C ILE A 174 -25.69 -8.21 -1.47
N TRP A 175 -25.49 -6.89 -1.39
CA TRP A 175 -26.44 -5.92 -0.83
C TRP A 175 -26.92 -6.23 0.60
N THR A 176 -26.10 -6.95 1.36
CA THR A 176 -26.37 -7.32 2.76
C THR A 176 -25.07 -7.34 3.56
N ALA A 177 -25.18 -7.38 4.88
CA ALA A 177 -24.02 -7.36 5.77
C ALA A 177 -23.17 -8.63 5.63
N TRP A 178 -21.85 -8.45 5.58
CA TRP A 178 -20.89 -9.53 5.64
C TRP A 178 -19.59 -9.08 6.31
N PRO A 179 -18.93 -9.92 7.13
CA PRO A 179 -19.48 -11.15 7.69
C PRO A 179 -20.50 -10.85 8.78
N VAL A 180 -21.36 -11.81 9.08
CA VAL A 180 -22.35 -11.69 10.14
C VAL A 180 -21.85 -12.40 11.40
N CYS A 181 -22.02 -11.75 12.56
CA CYS A 181 -21.74 -12.35 13.86
C CYS A 181 -22.69 -13.53 14.12
N PRO A 182 -22.18 -14.74 14.44
CA PRO A 182 -23.03 -15.90 14.67
C PRO A 182 -23.90 -15.79 15.93
N ALA A 183 -23.48 -14.98 16.92
CA ALA A 183 -24.23 -14.79 18.16
C ALA A 183 -25.40 -13.80 17.99
N HIS A 184 -25.12 -12.62 17.41
CA HIS A 184 -26.11 -11.52 17.36
C HIS A 184 -26.77 -11.32 16.01
N ARG A 185 -26.26 -11.98 14.96
CA ARG A 185 -26.71 -11.80 13.57
C ARG A 185 -26.62 -10.34 13.10
N LEU A 186 -25.64 -9.62 13.61
CA LEU A 186 -25.27 -8.26 13.19
C LEU A 186 -24.03 -8.33 12.30
N GLY A 187 -23.89 -7.37 11.38
CA GLY A 187 -22.62 -7.18 10.66
C GLY A 187 -21.47 -7.01 11.65
N ALA A 188 -20.40 -7.77 11.44
CA ALA A 188 -19.14 -7.61 12.15
C ALA A 188 -18.17 -6.84 11.26
N HIS A 189 -17.29 -6.03 11.83
CA HIS A 189 -16.31 -5.22 11.09
C HIS A 189 -14.90 -5.67 11.39
N ALA A 190 -14.02 -5.63 10.39
CA ALA A 190 -12.61 -5.89 10.60
C ALA A 190 -12.02 -4.83 11.55
N ARG A 191 -11.14 -5.26 12.45
CA ARG A 191 -10.47 -4.38 13.43
C ARG A 191 -9.23 -5.04 14.00
N ARG A 192 -8.24 -4.25 14.40
CA ARG A 192 -7.16 -4.69 15.31
C ARG A 192 -7.65 -4.78 16.75
N TYR A 193 -7.51 -5.96 17.37
CA TYR A 193 -7.78 -6.18 18.79
C TYR A 193 -6.70 -7.07 19.41
N ARG A 194 -6.01 -6.55 20.45
CA ARG A 194 -4.93 -7.28 21.17
C ARG A 194 -3.93 -7.95 20.23
N GLU A 195 -3.35 -7.17 19.31
CA GLU A 195 -2.37 -7.63 18.31
C GLU A 195 -2.87 -8.65 17.28
N ALA A 196 -4.19 -8.79 17.10
CA ALA A 196 -4.76 -9.64 16.07
C ALA A 196 -5.81 -8.90 15.23
N ALA A 197 -5.93 -9.29 13.96
CA ALA A 197 -7.05 -8.89 13.12
C ALA A 197 -8.27 -9.74 13.47
N VAL A 198 -9.39 -9.10 13.78
CA VAL A 198 -10.64 -9.75 14.17
C VAL A 198 -11.83 -9.19 13.43
N TRP A 199 -12.84 -10.03 13.26
CA TRP A 199 -14.21 -9.59 13.01
C TRP A 199 -14.84 -9.19 14.35
N TRP A 200 -15.07 -7.90 14.52
CA TRP A 200 -15.63 -7.31 15.73
C TRP A 200 -17.12 -7.07 15.55
N CYS A 201 -17.93 -7.61 16.46
CA CYS A 201 -19.36 -7.33 16.52
C CYS A 201 -19.63 -6.31 17.61
N THR A 202 -20.54 -5.36 17.37
CA THR A 202 -20.95 -4.33 18.33
C THR A 202 -22.07 -4.79 19.30
N GLY A 203 -22.57 -6.02 19.15
CA GLY A 203 -23.57 -6.60 20.03
C GLY A 203 -23.08 -6.75 21.49
N ASP A 204 -23.99 -6.54 22.45
CA ASP A 204 -23.76 -6.64 23.90
C ASP A 204 -22.53 -5.87 24.44
N GLY A 205 -22.27 -4.67 23.90
CA GLY A 205 -21.13 -3.85 24.32
C GLY A 205 -19.81 -4.17 23.59
N GLY A 206 -19.87 -5.10 22.64
CA GLY A 206 -18.80 -5.37 21.70
C GLY A 206 -17.97 -6.60 22.04
N HIS A 207 -17.76 -7.47 21.07
CA HIS A 207 -16.94 -8.68 21.23
C HIS A 207 -16.29 -9.13 19.92
N VAL A 208 -15.29 -10.00 20.05
CA VAL A 208 -14.67 -10.69 18.92
C VAL A 208 -15.63 -11.78 18.44
N ALA A 209 -16.20 -11.61 17.25
CA ALA A 209 -17.02 -12.64 16.60
C ALA A 209 -16.15 -13.80 16.10
N ALA A 210 -15.00 -13.49 15.51
CA ALA A 210 -13.97 -14.44 15.10
C ALA A 210 -12.64 -13.70 14.84
N SER A 211 -11.52 -14.43 14.85
CA SER A 211 -10.30 -13.94 14.18
C SER A 211 -10.49 -13.97 12.67
N VAL A 212 -9.85 -13.04 11.94
CA VAL A 212 -9.84 -13.10 10.48
C VAL A 212 -9.13 -14.39 10.02
N GLY A 213 -9.68 -15.07 9.02
CA GLY A 213 -9.29 -16.39 8.55
C GLY A 213 -9.79 -17.57 9.40
N HIS A 214 -10.69 -17.32 10.36
CA HIS A 214 -11.24 -18.33 11.27
C HIS A 214 -12.76 -18.16 11.51
N LEU A 215 -13.48 -17.52 10.58
CA LEU A 215 -14.94 -17.40 10.66
C LEU A 215 -15.57 -18.80 10.60
N PRO A 216 -16.48 -19.15 11.54
CA PRO A 216 -17.10 -20.47 11.54
C PRO A 216 -18.05 -20.65 10.34
N PRO A 217 -18.16 -21.87 9.78
CA PRO A 217 -19.09 -22.15 8.70
C PRO A 217 -20.54 -21.79 9.05
N GLY A 218 -21.25 -21.17 8.10
CA GLY A 218 -22.67 -20.81 8.27
C GLY A 218 -22.93 -19.57 9.14
N ALA A 219 -21.89 -18.81 9.49
CA ALA A 219 -22.02 -17.51 10.17
C ALA A 219 -22.77 -16.46 9.33
N SER A 220 -22.80 -16.61 8.01
CA SER A 220 -23.68 -15.86 7.10
C SER A 220 -24.51 -16.85 6.28
N ARG A 221 -25.72 -17.19 6.72
CA ARG A 221 -26.74 -17.64 5.76
C ARG A 221 -27.40 -16.37 5.21
N VAL A 222 -26.97 -15.98 4.01
CA VAL A 222 -27.72 -15.08 3.13
C VAL A 222 -28.99 -15.80 2.69
#